data_AF-A0A4Q3JHM4-F1
#
_entry.id   AF-A0A4Q3JHM4-F1
#
_cell.length_a   1.000
_cell.length_b   1.000
_cell.length_c   1.000
_cell.angle_alpha   90.00
_cell.angle_beta   90.00
_cell.angle_gamma   90.00
#
_symmetry.space_group_name_H-M   'P 1'
#
loop_
_entity.id
_entity.type
_entity.pdbx_description
1 polymer ?
#
loop_
_entity_poly.entity_id
_entity_poly.type
_entity_poly.pdbx_seq_one_letter_code
_entity_poly.pdbx_strand_id
1 'polypeptide(L)'
;MSRTRLALLLNLCWLAAVVVAGAGLVVLGPGVAGFAVAGVAFAVSAPGSLWLGLAVERTHQRKLEVLGQAVGVMQAGEGVSVEAIVKNLCTRLERANQFKVAFSGLRQPALLLSAEGDIVGVTQGVLALEPRADEGQPADIVLGQGFSNGGGLAQDALVTVGDVRFQARQRTTGGGRSIVELTQAGHFIADDDFDAFTAALESGQTSFRFDARAAQ
;
A
#
# COMPACT_ATOMS: atom_id res chain seq x y z
N MET A 1 8.94 0.32 26.52
CA MET A 1 9.91 1.21 27.20
C MET A 1 9.32 2.51 27.78
N SER A 2 8.09 2.93 27.44
CA SER A 2 7.48 4.15 28.01
C SER A 2 6.95 3.96 29.44
N ARG A 3 6.38 2.79 29.75
CA ARG A 3 5.82 2.49 31.08
C ARG A 3 6.87 2.55 32.20
N THR A 4 8.09 2.08 31.96
CA THR A 4 9.18 2.13 32.95
C THR A 4 9.69 3.55 33.18
N ARG A 5 9.78 4.39 32.14
CA ARG A 5 10.16 5.81 32.28
C ARG A 5 9.10 6.62 33.04
N LEU A 6 7.82 6.35 32.80
CA LEU A 6 6.73 7.02 33.50
C LEU A 6 6.68 6.60 34.97
N ALA A 7 6.84 5.31 35.27
CA ALA A 7 6.97 4.81 36.63
C ALA A 7 8.19 5.41 37.37
N LEU A 8 9.32 5.54 36.67
CA LEU A 8 10.52 6.20 37.20
C LEU A 8 10.29 7.68 37.51
N LEU A 9 9.64 8.44 36.62
CA LEU A 9 9.32 9.85 36.84
C LEU A 9 8.34 10.04 37.99
N LEU A 10 7.32 9.18 38.10
CA LEU A 10 6.40 9.19 39.24
C LEU A 10 7.14 8.89 40.55
N ASN A 11 7.96 7.85 40.56
CA ASN A 11 8.76 7.49 41.73
C ASN A 11 9.75 8.60 42.11
N LEU A 12 10.35 9.28 41.14
CA LEU A 12 11.28 10.38 41.40
C LEU A 12 10.57 11.58 42.02
N CYS A 13 9.34 11.89 41.58
CA CYS A 13 8.50 12.94 42.16
C CYS A 13 8.10 12.63 43.61
N TRP A 14 7.71 11.38 43.86
CA TRP A 14 7.39 10.91 45.22
C TRP A 14 8.63 10.88 46.13
N LEU A 15 9.76 10.42 45.62
CA LEU A 15 11.02 10.38 46.35
C LEU A 15 11.50 11.79 46.71
N ALA A 16 11.38 12.75 45.80
CA ALA A 16 11.67 14.16 46.07
C ALA A 16 10.75 14.71 47.18
N ALA A 17 9.45 14.39 47.16
CA ALA A 17 8.52 14.80 48.19
C ALA A 17 8.86 14.22 49.57
N VAL A 18 9.26 12.94 49.62
CA VAL A 18 9.72 12.28 50.86
C VAL A 18 11.01 12.90 51.39
N VAL A 19 11.97 13.21 50.50
CA VAL A 19 13.23 13.87 50.89
C VAL A 19 12.96 15.27 51.44
N VAL A 20 12.08 16.05 50.81
CA VAL A 20 11.72 17.40 51.29
C VAL A 20 10.97 17.33 52.63
N ALA A 21 10.04 16.38 52.77
CA ALA A 21 9.33 16.16 54.04
C ALA A 21 10.28 15.73 55.17
N GLY A 22 11.20 14.80 54.90
CA GLY A 22 12.21 14.35 55.84
C GLY A 22 13.18 15.47 56.24
N ALA A 23 13.69 16.23 55.27
CA ALA A 23 14.56 17.37 55.52
C ALA A 23 13.85 18.46 56.35
N GLY A 24 12.58 18.74 56.06
CA GLY A 24 11.75 19.65 56.83
C GLY A 24 11.60 19.23 58.30
N LEU A 25 11.36 17.94 58.55
CA LEU A 25 11.26 17.40 59.91
C LEU A 25 12.60 17.41 60.67
N VAL A 26 13.72 17.18 59.98
CA VAL A 26 15.06 17.22 60.60
C VAL A 26 15.48 18.65 60.95
N VAL A 27 15.20 19.62 60.07
CA VAL A 27 15.63 21.02 60.26
C VAL A 27 14.71 21.79 61.21
N LEU A 28 13.39 21.59 61.11
CA LEU A 28 12.39 22.33 61.89
C LEU A 28 11.92 21.57 63.14
N GLY A 29 12.33 20.32 63.30
CA GLY A 29 11.91 19.42 64.37
C GLY A 29 10.46 18.92 64.21
N PRO A 30 9.98 18.05 65.12
CA PRO A 30 8.64 17.48 65.11
C PRO A 30 7.55 18.48 65.60
N GLY A 31 7.65 19.73 65.18
CA GLY A 31 6.69 20.78 65.49
C GLY A 31 5.65 20.98 64.36
N VAL A 32 4.65 21.83 64.62
CA VAL A 32 3.59 22.17 63.65
C VAL A 32 4.18 22.66 62.31
N ALA A 33 5.29 23.39 62.34
CA ALA A 33 5.99 23.85 61.14
C ALA A 33 6.57 22.70 60.29
N GLY A 34 7.17 21.68 60.92
CA GLY A 34 7.71 20.50 60.22
C GLY A 34 6.61 19.67 59.56
N PHE A 35 5.49 19.46 60.28
CA PHE A 35 4.31 18.80 59.71
C PHE A 35 3.65 19.60 58.58
N ALA A 36 3.63 20.93 58.68
CA ALA A 36 3.10 21.79 57.61
C ALA A 36 3.92 21.66 56.31
N VAL A 37 5.26 21.66 56.40
CA VAL A 37 6.13 21.47 55.22
C VAL A 37 5.93 20.09 54.60
N ALA A 38 5.85 19.04 55.41
CA ALA A 38 5.58 17.69 54.94
C ALA A 38 4.20 17.58 54.25
N GLY A 39 3.16 18.19 54.82
CA GLY A 39 1.83 18.25 54.25
C GLY A 39 1.79 18.97 52.90
N VAL A 40 2.47 20.11 52.78
CA VAL A 40 2.56 20.86 51.51
C VAL A 40 3.32 20.06 50.45
N ALA A 41 4.44 19.41 50.81
CA ALA A 41 5.21 18.59 49.87
C ALA A 41 4.35 17.43 49.30
N PHE A 42 3.57 16.77 50.15
CA PHE A 42 2.63 15.73 49.73
C PHE A 42 1.49 16.29 48.86
N ALA A 43 0.90 17.41 49.29
CA ALA A 43 -0.21 18.07 48.59
C ALA A 43 0.18 18.58 47.19
N VAL A 44 1.46 18.91 46.96
CA VAL A 44 1.96 19.32 45.63
C VAL A 44 2.34 18.11 44.76
N SER A 45 2.88 17.05 45.36
CA SER A 45 3.33 15.86 44.61
C SER A 45 2.17 15.07 44.00
N ALA A 46 1.05 14.92 44.73
CA ALA A 46 -0.14 14.22 44.24
C ALA A 46 -0.71 14.81 42.93
N PRO A 47 -1.08 16.12 42.85
CA PRO A 47 -1.55 16.72 41.61
C PRO A 47 -0.46 16.82 40.55
N GLY A 48 0.81 17.00 40.94
CA GLY A 48 1.93 17.01 40.00
C GLY A 48 2.08 15.70 39.22
N SER A 49 1.95 14.56 39.90
CA SER A 49 2.01 13.23 39.27
C SER A 49 0.86 12.97 38.32
N LEU A 50 -0.36 13.38 38.68
CA LEU A 50 -1.55 13.30 37.82
C LEU A 50 -1.39 14.17 36.57
N TRP A 51 -0.91 15.41 36.73
CA TRP A 51 -0.70 16.32 35.62
C TRP A 51 0.37 15.80 34.64
N LEU A 52 1.48 15.27 35.15
CA LEU A 52 2.51 14.62 34.33
C LEU A 52 1.97 13.41 33.56
N GLY A 53 1.16 12.57 34.21
CA GLY A 53 0.50 11.44 33.55
C GLY A 53 -0.40 11.90 32.39
N LEU A 54 -1.24 12.90 32.63
CA LEU A 54 -2.13 13.46 31.61
C LEU A 54 -1.36 14.14 30.46
N ALA A 55 -0.27 14.83 30.76
CA ALA A 55 0.57 15.49 29.74
C ALA A 55 1.25 14.48 28.81
N VAL A 56 1.76 13.38 29.37
CA VAL A 56 2.40 12.31 28.57
C VAL A 56 1.36 11.56 27.74
N GLU A 57 0.17 11.31 28.30
CA GLU A 57 -0.93 10.63 27.61
C GLU A 57 -1.38 11.44 26.38
N ARG A 58 -1.59 12.75 26.54
CA ARG A 58 -1.93 13.66 25.42
C ARG A 58 -0.91 13.61 24.28
N THR A 59 0.37 13.46 24.62
CA THR A 59 1.44 13.39 23.62
C THR A 59 1.41 12.07 22.85
N HIS A 60 1.09 10.95 23.53
CA HIS A 60 0.94 9.65 22.87
C HIS A 60 -0.31 9.62 22.00
N GLN A 61 -1.42 10.17 22.47
CA GLN A 61 -2.67 10.28 21.70
C GLN A 61 -2.46 11.07 20.41
N ARG A 62 -1.75 12.22 20.45
CA ARG A 62 -1.42 12.98 19.24
C ARG A 62 -0.60 12.18 18.23
N LYS A 63 0.39 11.40 18.68
CA LYS A 63 1.20 10.55 17.78
C LYS A 63 0.36 9.43 17.16
N LEU A 64 -0.52 8.83 17.94
CA LEU A 64 -1.45 7.80 17.46
C LEU A 64 -2.47 8.38 16.48
N GLU A 65 -2.95 9.60 16.72
CA GLU A 65 -3.83 10.32 15.80
C GLU A 65 -3.17 10.58 14.45
N VAL A 66 -1.94 11.09 14.42
CA VAL A 66 -1.19 11.30 13.16
C VAL A 66 -1.00 9.97 12.41
N LEU A 67 -0.65 8.89 13.12
CA LEU A 67 -0.53 7.56 12.53
C LEU A 67 -1.89 7.03 12.04
N GLY A 68 -2.95 7.24 12.81
CA GLY A 68 -4.32 6.87 12.46
C GLY A 68 -4.82 7.62 11.22
N GLN A 69 -4.49 8.89 11.07
CA GLN A 69 -4.78 9.70 9.88
C GLN A 69 -4.02 9.19 8.66
N ALA A 70 -2.71 8.91 8.79
CA ALA A 70 -1.90 8.37 7.69
C ALA A 70 -2.40 6.99 7.21
N VAL A 71 -2.98 6.20 8.11
CA VAL A 71 -3.54 4.87 7.81
C VAL A 71 -5.01 4.93 7.38
N GLY A 72 -5.67 6.10 7.46
CA GLY A 72 -7.07 6.29 7.07
C GLY A 72 -8.09 5.72 8.06
N VAL A 73 -7.72 5.60 9.34
CA VAL A 73 -8.55 5.00 10.41
C VAL A 73 -9.46 6.03 11.09
N MET A 74 -9.26 7.33 10.83
CA MET A 74 -10.09 8.35 11.46
C MET A 74 -11.49 8.42 10.84
N GLN A 75 -12.42 7.63 11.39
CA GLN A 75 -13.81 8.05 11.52
C GLN A 75 -13.92 8.91 12.79
N ALA A 76 -14.55 10.08 12.66
CA ALA A 76 -14.63 11.08 13.71
C ALA A 76 -15.22 10.50 15.00
N GLY A 77 -14.44 10.50 16.09
CA GLY A 77 -14.93 10.31 17.46
C GLY A 77 -14.54 9.01 18.18
N GLU A 78 -13.90 8.04 17.53
CA GLU A 78 -13.42 6.81 18.20
C GLU A 78 -11.95 6.91 18.63
N GLY A 79 -11.67 6.51 19.87
CA GLY A 79 -10.32 6.51 20.42
C GLY A 79 -9.36 5.69 19.57
N VAL A 80 -8.33 6.34 19.02
CA VAL A 80 -7.33 5.70 18.15
C VAL A 80 -6.41 4.82 18.98
N SER A 81 -6.75 3.53 19.07
CA SER A 81 -5.88 2.52 19.67
C SER A 81 -4.93 1.93 18.61
N VAL A 82 -3.75 1.50 19.05
CA VAL A 82 -2.81 0.76 18.19
C VAL A 82 -3.47 -0.49 17.62
N GLU A 83 -4.34 -1.15 18.40
CA GLU A 83 -5.10 -2.31 17.96
C GLU A 83 -6.03 -1.99 16.79
N ALA A 84 -6.71 -0.84 16.82
CA ALA A 84 -7.55 -0.39 15.72
C ALA A 84 -6.73 -0.09 14.45
N ILE A 85 -5.55 0.54 14.60
CA ILE A 85 -4.63 0.80 13.48
C ILE A 85 -4.18 -0.53 12.84
N VAL A 86 -3.70 -1.47 13.66
CA VAL A 86 -3.23 -2.79 13.19
C VAL A 86 -4.36 -3.56 12.52
N LYS A 87 -5.55 -3.60 13.15
CA LYS A 87 -6.73 -4.27 12.58
C LYS A 87 -7.10 -3.70 11.21
N ASN A 88 -7.07 -2.37 11.05
CA ASN A 88 -7.38 -1.74 9.77
C ASN A 88 -6.30 -2.06 8.71
N LEU A 89 -5.02 -1.98 9.06
CA LEU A 89 -3.93 -2.38 8.18
C LEU A 89 -4.04 -3.84 7.73
N CYS A 90 -4.26 -4.76 8.66
CA CYS A 90 -4.49 -6.18 8.34
C CYS A 90 -5.71 -6.35 7.43
N THR A 91 -6.81 -5.63 7.68
CA THR A 91 -8.01 -5.68 6.85
C THR A 91 -7.76 -5.14 5.44
N ARG A 92 -7.02 -4.04 5.30
CA ARG A 92 -6.64 -3.47 4.00
C ARG A 92 -5.69 -4.39 3.24
N LEU A 93 -4.72 -4.97 3.93
CA LEU A 93 -3.79 -5.94 3.36
C LEU A 93 -4.53 -7.19 2.89
N GLU A 94 -5.46 -7.71 3.67
CA GLU A 94 -6.28 -8.87 3.31
C GLU A 94 -7.10 -8.60 2.06
N ARG A 95 -7.79 -7.44 1.98
CA ARG A 95 -8.50 -7.04 0.76
C ARG A 95 -7.55 -6.93 -0.44
N ALA A 96 -6.41 -6.28 -0.27
CA ALA A 96 -5.41 -6.14 -1.33
C ALA A 96 -4.90 -7.51 -1.81
N ASN A 97 -4.68 -8.45 -0.88
CA ASN A 97 -4.27 -9.81 -1.18
C ASN A 97 -5.35 -10.57 -1.95
N GLN A 98 -6.62 -10.44 -1.56
CA GLN A 98 -7.75 -11.04 -2.29
C GLN A 98 -7.83 -10.52 -3.73
N PHE A 99 -7.67 -9.21 -3.94
CA PHE A 99 -7.61 -8.63 -5.29
C PHE A 99 -6.41 -9.13 -6.07
N LYS A 100 -5.23 -9.22 -5.44
CA LYS A 100 -4.01 -9.73 -6.08
C LYS A 100 -4.19 -11.17 -6.55
N VAL A 101 -4.70 -12.05 -5.67
CA VAL A 101 -4.96 -13.45 -6.01
C VAL A 101 -6.01 -13.55 -7.13
N ALA A 102 -7.12 -12.82 -7.03
CA ALA A 102 -8.16 -12.82 -8.06
C ALA A 102 -7.64 -12.31 -9.41
N PHE A 103 -6.90 -11.20 -9.41
CA PHE A 103 -6.28 -10.62 -10.60
C PHE A 103 -5.29 -11.59 -11.23
N SER A 104 -4.37 -12.14 -10.44
CA SER A 104 -3.37 -13.09 -10.94
C SER A 104 -4.01 -14.32 -11.58
N GLY A 105 -5.16 -14.78 -11.09
CA GLY A 105 -5.90 -15.92 -11.65
C GLY A 105 -6.63 -15.66 -12.97
N LEU A 106 -6.68 -14.42 -13.47
CA LEU A 106 -7.39 -14.10 -14.71
C LEU A 106 -6.69 -14.71 -15.94
N ARG A 107 -7.50 -15.27 -16.85
CA ARG A 107 -7.02 -15.79 -18.15
C ARG A 107 -6.82 -14.70 -19.19
N GLN A 108 -7.53 -13.58 -19.06
CA GLN A 108 -7.34 -12.44 -19.95
C GLN A 108 -5.96 -11.81 -19.66
N PRO A 109 -5.10 -11.61 -20.68
CA PRO A 109 -3.77 -11.05 -20.43
C PRO A 109 -3.87 -9.58 -20.03
N ALA A 110 -3.43 -9.26 -18.82
CA ALA A 110 -3.34 -7.91 -18.30
C ALA A 110 -2.16 -7.76 -17.33
N LEU A 111 -1.68 -6.53 -17.18
CA LEU A 111 -0.55 -6.14 -16.33
C LEU A 111 -0.97 -4.98 -15.43
N LEU A 112 -0.52 -4.99 -14.19
CA LEU A 112 -0.58 -3.84 -13.30
C LEU A 112 0.83 -3.27 -13.12
N LEU A 113 0.99 -1.98 -13.34
CA LEU A 113 2.28 -1.30 -13.37
C LEU A 113 2.42 -0.27 -12.24
N SER A 114 3.65 -0.10 -11.77
CA SER A 114 4.03 0.96 -10.83
C SER A 114 4.07 2.33 -11.53
N ALA A 115 4.33 3.40 -10.76
CA ALA A 115 4.53 4.72 -11.35
C ALA A 115 5.84 4.80 -12.15
N GLU A 116 6.78 3.92 -11.83
CA GLU A 116 8.10 3.78 -12.43
C GLU A 116 8.10 2.86 -13.68
N GLY A 117 6.99 2.17 -13.96
CA GLY A 117 6.85 1.26 -15.09
C GLY A 117 7.20 -0.21 -14.79
N ASP A 118 7.40 -0.56 -13.52
CA ASP A 118 7.65 -1.94 -13.11
C ASP A 118 6.34 -2.73 -12.97
N ILE A 119 6.41 -4.03 -13.19
CA ILE A 119 5.28 -4.95 -13.03
C ILE A 119 5.00 -5.13 -11.53
N VAL A 120 3.82 -4.73 -11.08
CA VAL A 120 3.32 -4.91 -9.70
C VAL A 120 2.37 -6.11 -9.61
N GLY A 121 1.78 -6.51 -10.73
CA GLY A 121 0.95 -7.69 -10.81
C GLY A 121 0.75 -8.14 -12.24
N VAL A 122 0.64 -9.45 -12.43
CA VAL A 122 0.52 -10.11 -13.73
C VAL A 122 -0.61 -11.13 -13.69
N THR A 123 -1.39 -11.23 -14.76
CA THR A 123 -2.42 -12.28 -14.89
C THR A 123 -1.82 -13.57 -15.45
N GLN A 124 -2.45 -14.72 -15.18
CA GLN A 124 -2.09 -15.99 -15.81
C GLN A 124 -2.09 -15.89 -17.35
N GLY A 125 -2.98 -15.07 -17.92
CA GLY A 125 -3.01 -14.81 -19.36
C GLY A 125 -1.70 -14.25 -19.92
N VAL A 126 -1.04 -13.36 -19.18
CA VAL A 126 0.27 -12.82 -19.60
C VAL A 126 1.37 -13.84 -19.36
N LEU A 127 1.37 -14.51 -18.21
CA LEU A 127 2.38 -15.54 -17.90
C LEU A 127 2.39 -16.69 -18.91
N ALA A 128 1.23 -17.02 -19.49
CA ALA A 128 1.11 -18.01 -20.55
C ALA A 128 1.78 -17.57 -21.87
N LEU A 129 1.90 -16.26 -22.11
CA LEU A 129 2.51 -15.67 -23.31
C LEU A 129 4.00 -15.34 -23.08
N GLU A 130 4.34 -14.77 -21.93
CA GLU A 130 5.69 -14.38 -21.54
C GLU A 130 5.94 -14.78 -20.08
N PRO A 131 6.51 -15.97 -19.83
CA PRO A 131 6.75 -16.49 -18.48
C PRO A 131 7.73 -15.67 -17.65
N ARG A 132 8.53 -14.78 -18.27
CA ARG A 132 9.48 -13.91 -17.56
C ARG A 132 8.82 -12.65 -16.98
N ALA A 133 7.54 -12.42 -17.26
CA ALA A 133 6.77 -11.28 -16.78
C ALA A 133 6.41 -11.45 -15.28
N ASP A 134 7.41 -11.36 -14.41
CA ASP A 134 7.24 -11.49 -12.96
C ASP A 134 7.18 -10.11 -12.26
N GLU A 135 6.74 -10.10 -11.00
CA GLU A 135 6.68 -8.88 -10.20
C GLU A 135 8.08 -8.29 -9.97
N GLY A 136 8.16 -6.96 -10.01
CA GLY A 136 9.40 -6.18 -9.89
C GLY A 136 10.25 -6.14 -11.15
N GLN A 137 9.82 -6.81 -12.23
CA GLN A 137 10.47 -6.72 -13.54
C GLN A 137 9.94 -5.51 -14.34
N PRO A 138 10.75 -4.94 -15.25
CA PRO A 138 10.28 -3.84 -16.10
C PRO A 138 9.21 -4.32 -17.09
N ALA A 139 8.19 -3.48 -17.31
CA ALA A 139 7.12 -3.79 -18.27
C ALA A 139 7.62 -3.95 -19.72
N ASP A 140 8.80 -3.44 -20.04
CA ASP A 140 9.47 -3.58 -21.35
C ASP A 140 9.66 -5.05 -21.78
N ILE A 141 9.71 -5.99 -20.83
CA ILE A 141 9.78 -7.43 -21.15
C ILE A 141 8.54 -7.91 -21.90
N VAL A 142 7.38 -7.31 -21.62
CA VAL A 142 6.10 -7.67 -22.26
C VAL A 142 5.71 -6.66 -23.33
N LEU A 143 5.88 -5.37 -23.06
CA LEU A 143 5.36 -4.30 -23.92
C LEU A 143 6.38 -3.84 -24.99
N GLY A 144 7.62 -4.35 -24.92
CA GLY A 144 8.71 -3.98 -25.81
C GLY A 144 9.59 -2.85 -25.27
N GLN A 145 10.79 -2.71 -25.84
CA GLN A 145 11.76 -1.73 -25.40
C GLN A 145 11.25 -0.29 -25.60
N GLY A 146 11.39 0.55 -24.58
CA GLY A 146 11.11 1.99 -24.67
C GLY A 146 9.79 2.42 -24.03
N PHE A 147 8.98 1.49 -23.55
CA PHE A 147 7.79 1.80 -22.77
C PHE A 147 8.15 2.53 -21.45
N SER A 148 9.13 2.00 -20.73
CA SER A 148 9.59 2.53 -19.43
C SER A 148 10.37 3.85 -19.53
N ASN A 149 10.96 4.16 -20.69
CA ASN A 149 11.85 5.32 -20.89
C ASN A 149 11.09 6.63 -21.18
N GLY A 150 9.87 6.80 -20.66
CA GLY A 150 9.07 8.01 -20.82
C GLY A 150 8.31 8.13 -22.15
N GLY A 151 8.39 7.12 -23.01
CA GLY A 151 7.55 7.03 -24.22
C GLY A 151 6.08 6.75 -23.89
N GLY A 152 5.83 5.97 -22.83
CA GLY A 152 4.49 5.54 -22.44
C GLY A 152 3.80 4.69 -23.52
N LEU A 153 2.67 4.08 -23.18
CA LEU A 153 1.78 3.51 -24.19
C LEU A 153 0.81 4.60 -24.65
N ALA A 154 0.62 4.72 -25.96
CA ALA A 154 -0.57 5.39 -26.48
C ALA A 154 -1.81 4.67 -25.92
N GLN A 155 -2.92 5.39 -25.73
CA GLN A 155 -4.11 4.85 -25.08
C GLN A 155 -4.59 3.52 -25.68
N ASP A 156 -4.41 3.35 -26.99
CA ASP A 156 -4.52 2.10 -27.72
C ASP A 156 -3.27 1.96 -28.62
N ALA A 157 -2.35 1.03 -28.30
CA ALA A 157 -1.21 0.72 -29.16
C ALA A 157 -1.16 -0.76 -29.51
N LEU A 158 -0.56 -1.10 -30.65
CA LEU A 158 -0.30 -2.48 -31.03
C LEU A 158 1.04 -2.91 -30.46
N VAL A 159 1.02 -3.99 -29.69
CA VAL A 159 2.21 -4.63 -29.13
C VAL A 159 2.27 -6.08 -29.56
N THR A 160 3.48 -6.63 -29.69
CA THR A 160 3.67 -8.06 -29.97
C THR A 160 4.22 -8.71 -28.72
N VAL A 161 3.53 -9.73 -28.21
CA VAL A 161 3.93 -10.50 -27.02
C VAL A 161 4.08 -11.95 -27.44
N GLY A 162 5.30 -12.49 -27.35
CA GLY A 162 5.64 -13.73 -28.04
C GLY A 162 5.48 -13.56 -29.55
N ASP A 163 4.68 -14.43 -30.18
CA ASP A 163 4.39 -14.38 -31.62
C ASP A 163 3.00 -13.79 -31.95
N VAL A 164 2.28 -13.26 -30.94
CA VAL A 164 0.90 -12.79 -31.11
C VAL A 164 0.81 -11.28 -30.95
N ARG A 165 0.00 -10.64 -31.80
CA ARG A 165 -0.28 -9.21 -31.74
C ARG A 165 -1.46 -8.91 -30.83
N PHE A 166 -1.29 -7.90 -29.99
CA PHE A 166 -2.31 -7.41 -29.06
C PHE A 166 -2.51 -5.92 -29.25
N GLN A 167 -3.76 -5.49 -29.15
CA GLN A 167 -4.10 -4.12 -28.80
C GLN A 167 -3.92 -3.97 -27.28
N ALA A 168 -2.93 -3.19 -26.89
CA ALA A 168 -2.66 -2.81 -25.51
C ALA A 168 -3.41 -1.53 -25.17
N ARG A 169 -4.25 -1.60 -24.13
CA ARG A 169 -5.03 -0.47 -23.64
C ARG A 169 -4.61 -0.12 -22.23
N GLN A 170 -4.03 1.06 -22.06
CA GLN A 170 -3.57 1.54 -20.75
C GLN A 170 -4.66 2.39 -20.07
N ARG A 171 -4.90 2.12 -18.80
CA ARG A 171 -5.74 2.95 -17.92
C ARG A 171 -4.97 3.32 -16.67
N THR A 172 -4.91 4.61 -16.35
CA THR A 172 -4.31 5.08 -15.10
C THR A 172 -5.22 4.77 -13.92
N THR A 173 -4.62 4.33 -12.83
CA THR A 173 -5.25 4.09 -11.53
C THR A 173 -4.71 5.10 -10.52
N GLY A 174 -5.30 5.16 -9.32
CA GLY A 174 -4.84 6.08 -8.27
C GLY A 174 -3.38 5.83 -7.86
N GLY A 175 -2.65 6.89 -7.51
CA GLY A 175 -1.28 6.78 -6.99
C GLY A 175 -0.21 6.55 -8.07
N GLY A 176 -0.45 6.99 -9.31
CA GLY A 176 0.52 6.91 -10.41
C GLY A 176 0.65 5.54 -11.08
N ARG A 177 -0.05 4.53 -10.57
CA ARG A 177 -0.09 3.17 -11.13
C ARG A 177 -0.97 3.10 -12.36
N SER A 178 -0.75 2.14 -13.25
CA SER A 178 -1.61 1.90 -14.39
C SER A 178 -1.92 0.42 -14.58
N ILE A 179 -3.04 0.11 -15.23
CA ILE A 179 -3.37 -1.22 -15.71
C ILE A 179 -3.28 -1.22 -17.24
N VAL A 180 -2.67 -2.25 -17.80
CA VAL A 180 -2.58 -2.47 -19.25
C VAL A 180 -3.34 -3.76 -19.57
N GLU A 181 -4.41 -3.64 -20.33
CA GLU A 181 -5.19 -4.77 -20.84
C GLU A 181 -4.70 -5.11 -22.25
N LEU A 182 -4.43 -6.38 -22.52
CA LEU A 182 -4.05 -6.86 -23.84
C LEU A 182 -5.23 -7.63 -24.45
N THR A 183 -5.80 -7.06 -25.51
CA THR A 183 -6.82 -7.73 -26.32
C THR A 183 -6.19 -8.20 -27.60
N GLN A 184 -6.36 -9.47 -27.99
CA GLN A 184 -5.77 -9.96 -29.23
C GLN A 184 -6.25 -9.10 -30.39
N ALA A 185 -5.31 -8.47 -31.09
CA ALA A 185 -5.62 -7.82 -32.36
C ALA A 185 -5.93 -8.97 -33.32
N GLY A 186 -7.07 -8.93 -34.00
CA GLY A 186 -7.53 -10.06 -34.84
C GLY A 186 -6.47 -10.56 -35.83
N HIS A 187 -6.72 -11.73 -36.42
CA HIS A 187 -5.78 -12.36 -37.36
C HIS A 187 -5.43 -11.43 -38.52
N PHE A 188 -4.13 -11.30 -38.80
CA PHE A 188 -3.64 -10.53 -39.94
C PHE A 188 -3.62 -11.44 -41.16
N ILE A 189 -4.43 -11.11 -42.17
CA ILE A 189 -4.42 -11.79 -43.47
C ILE A 189 -3.58 -10.93 -44.41
N ALA A 190 -2.58 -11.52 -45.06
CA ALA A 190 -1.78 -10.81 -46.06
C ALA A 190 -2.66 -10.40 -47.26
N ASP A 191 -2.35 -9.28 -47.92
CA ASP A 191 -3.11 -8.81 -49.09
C ASP A 191 -3.19 -9.89 -50.18
N ASP A 192 -2.09 -10.63 -50.44
CA ASP A 192 -2.08 -11.71 -51.42
C ASP A 192 -3.05 -12.85 -51.06
N ASP A 193 -3.14 -13.20 -49.77
CA ASP A 193 -4.06 -14.23 -49.28
C ASP A 193 -5.52 -13.74 -49.32
N PHE A 194 -5.73 -12.45 -49.07
CA PHE A 194 -7.04 -11.82 -49.19
C PHE A 194 -7.51 -11.75 -50.65
N ASP A 195 -6.60 -11.42 -51.58
CA ASP A 195 -6.85 -11.42 -53.02
C ASP A 195 -7.14 -12.83 -53.54
N ALA A 196 -6.41 -13.84 -53.04
CA ALA A 196 -6.70 -15.23 -53.35
C ALA A 196 -8.08 -15.66 -52.85
N PHE A 197 -8.49 -15.20 -51.66
CA PHE A 197 -9.82 -15.45 -51.12
C PHE A 197 -10.93 -14.78 -51.93
N THR A 198 -10.78 -13.50 -52.29
CA THR A 198 -11.77 -12.78 -53.12
C THR A 198 -11.90 -13.42 -54.51
N ALA A 199 -10.80 -13.80 -55.15
CA ALA A 199 -10.82 -14.52 -56.43
C ALA A 199 -11.51 -15.89 -56.34
N ALA A 200 -11.31 -16.62 -55.24
CA ALA A 200 -12.03 -17.87 -54.99
C ALA A 200 -13.54 -17.65 -54.82
N LEU A 201 -13.93 -16.54 -54.18
CA LEU A 201 -15.33 -16.18 -53.96
C LEU A 201 -16.03 -15.80 -55.28
N GLU A 202 -15.36 -15.00 -56.12
CA GLU A 202 -15.84 -14.61 -57.45
C GLU A 202 -16.01 -15.80 -58.40
N SER A 203 -15.13 -16.80 -58.29
CA SER A 203 -15.19 -18.03 -59.08
C SER A 203 -16.16 -19.08 -58.52
N GLY A 204 -16.85 -18.79 -57.42
CA GLY A 204 -17.80 -19.71 -56.78
C GLY A 204 -17.16 -20.90 -56.08
N GLN A 205 -15.85 -20.85 -55.79
CA GLN A 205 -15.16 -21.90 -55.04
C GLN A 205 -15.46 -21.79 -53.54
N THR A 206 -16.33 -22.66 -53.03
CA THR A 206 -16.71 -22.68 -51.60
C THR A 206 -15.73 -23.40 -50.68
N SER A 207 -14.68 -24.01 -51.25
CA SER A 207 -13.71 -24.84 -50.53
C SER A 207 -12.44 -24.11 -50.12
N PHE A 208 -12.29 -22.82 -50.47
CA PHE A 208 -11.10 -22.04 -50.09
C PHE A 208 -10.90 -22.03 -48.57
N ARG A 209 -9.65 -22.20 -48.15
CA ARG A 209 -9.21 -22.12 -46.76
C ARG A 209 -7.92 -21.32 -46.73
N PHE A 210 -7.85 -20.36 -45.81
CA PHE A 210 -6.58 -19.70 -45.49
C PHE A 210 -5.60 -20.74 -44.94
N ASP A 211 -4.34 -20.69 -45.39
CA ASP A 211 -3.28 -21.53 -44.83
C ASP A 211 -3.12 -21.21 -43.33
N ALA A 212 -2.71 -22.18 -42.52
CA ALA A 212 -2.46 -22.00 -41.10
C ALA A 212 -1.39 -20.92 -40.83
N ARG A 213 -0.58 -20.57 -41.83
CA ARG A 213 0.40 -19.47 -41.79
C ARG A 213 -0.19 -18.09 -42.09
N ALA A 214 -1.35 -18.03 -42.75
CA ALA A 214 -2.04 -16.79 -43.12
C ALA A 214 -2.94 -16.24 -41.98
N ALA A 215 -3.08 -16.99 -40.87
CA ALA A 215 -3.88 -16.62 -39.70
C ALA A 215 -3.01 -16.36 -38.45
N GLN A 216 -1.75 -15.96 -38.63
CA GLN A 216 -0.85 -15.62 -37.52
C GLN A 216 -1.06 -14.18 -37.03
#